data_AF-A0A924WVH4-F1
#
_entry.id   AF-A0A924WVH4-F1
#
_cell.length_a   1.000
_cell.length_b   1.000
_cell.length_c   1.000
_cell.angle_alpha   90.00
_cell.angle_beta   90.00
_cell.angle_gamma   90.00
#
_symmetry.space_group_name_H-M   'P 1'
#
loop_
_entity.id
_entity.type
_entity.pdbx_description
1 polymer ?
#
loop_
_entity_poly.entity_id
_entity_poly.type
_entity_poly.pdbx_seq_one_letter_code
_entity_poly.pdbx_strand_id
1 'polypeptide(L)'
;MLTPWQILGIVTAVLLLVWLSDRIITRSRTMGLRRFAAQRRFKYCPADRFNIARRIASALPHPQASEVRVRDLMYRTSDAGYHYVFTAEYVVSEIGGARSLNRVVACTDEPPGRSCERFAKVEIADRSSPLFEQYAGLLKIESPT
;
A
#
# COMPACT_ATOMS: atom_id res chain seq x y z
N MET A 1 -9.50 -2.98 47.11
CA MET A 1 -8.39 -2.21 46.52
C MET A 1 -7.60 -3.14 45.63
N LEU A 2 -7.39 -2.78 44.36
CA LEU A 2 -6.55 -3.57 43.46
C LEU A 2 -5.10 -3.49 43.95
N THR A 3 -4.43 -4.63 44.07
CA THR A 3 -3.01 -4.63 44.42
C THR A 3 -2.20 -4.13 43.21
N PRO A 4 -1.04 -3.48 43.43
CA PRO A 4 -0.22 -2.95 42.33
C PRO A 4 0.13 -4.00 41.27
N TRP A 5 0.31 -5.26 41.68
CA TRP A 5 0.57 -6.39 40.79
C TRP A 5 -0.62 -6.75 39.88
N GLN A 6 -1.86 -6.62 40.37
CA GLN A 6 -3.06 -6.84 39.56
C GLN A 6 -3.19 -5.79 38.46
N ILE A 7 -2.89 -4.53 38.77
CA ILE A 7 -2.90 -3.45 37.78
C ILE A 7 -1.85 -3.74 36.69
N LEU A 8 -0.64 -4.13 37.07
CA LEU A 8 0.43 -4.48 36.12
C LEU A 8 0.03 -5.67 35.22
N GLY A 9 -0.59 -6.70 35.80
CA GLY A 9 -1.09 -7.86 35.06
C GLY A 9 -2.15 -7.50 34.03
N ILE A 10 -3.13 -6.65 34.41
CA ILE A 10 -4.19 -6.19 33.51
C ILE A 10 -3.61 -5.35 32.36
N VAL A 11 -2.74 -4.40 32.65
CA VAL A 11 -2.12 -3.55 31.62
C VAL A 11 -1.31 -4.40 30.63
N THR A 12 -0.53 -5.34 31.13
CA THR A 12 0.26 -6.25 30.28
C THR A 12 -0.63 -7.13 29.41
N ALA A 13 -1.72 -7.67 29.97
CA ALA A 13 -2.67 -8.48 29.22
C ALA A 13 -3.36 -7.66 28.10
N VAL A 14 -3.76 -6.42 28.38
CA VAL A 14 -4.36 -5.51 27.38
C VAL A 14 -3.36 -5.19 26.27
N LEU A 15 -2.11 -4.88 26.61
CA LEU A 15 -1.05 -4.61 25.63
C LEU A 15 -0.79 -5.82 24.72
N LEU A 16 -0.71 -7.02 25.31
CA LEU A 16 -0.56 -8.26 24.56
C LEU A 16 -1.73 -8.47 23.60
N LEU A 17 -2.97 -8.22 24.06
CA LEU A 17 -4.16 -8.40 23.25
C LEU A 17 -4.18 -7.43 22.06
N VAL A 18 -3.89 -6.15 22.29
CA VAL A 18 -3.76 -5.14 21.23
C VAL A 18 -2.69 -5.55 20.20
N TRP A 19 -1.53 -5.98 20.67
CA TRP A 19 -0.44 -6.42 19.81
C TRP A 19 -0.80 -7.66 18.98
N LEU A 20 -1.48 -8.64 19.59
CA LEU A 20 -1.95 -9.85 18.90
C LEU A 20 -2.97 -9.51 17.82
N SER A 21 -3.94 -8.66 18.16
CA SER A 21 -4.98 -8.21 17.22
C SER A 21 -4.38 -7.51 16.01
N ASP A 22 -3.45 -6.57 16.23
CA ASP A 22 -2.76 -5.88 15.13
C ASP A 22 -2.01 -6.87 14.22
N ARG A 23 -1.31 -7.83 14.83
CA ARG A 23 -0.55 -8.86 14.09
C ARG A 23 -1.43 -9.81 13.29
N ILE A 24 -2.63 -10.14 13.78
CA ILE A 24 -3.59 -10.99 13.06
C ILE A 24 -4.23 -10.21 11.91
N ILE A 25 -4.65 -8.97 12.15
CA ILE A 25 -5.30 -8.13 11.14
C ILE A 25 -4.37 -7.88 9.96
N THR A 26 -3.10 -7.53 10.24
CA THR A 26 -2.09 -7.31 9.19
C THR A 26 -1.82 -8.57 8.38
N ARG A 27 -1.67 -9.74 9.01
CA ARG A 27 -1.49 -11.01 8.29
C ARG A 27 -2.66 -11.37 7.40
N SER A 28 -3.89 -11.23 7.88
CA SER A 28 -5.09 -11.55 7.11
C SER A 28 -5.22 -10.65 5.89
N ARG A 29 -4.91 -9.35 6.01
CA ARG A 29 -4.90 -8.40 4.88
C ARG A 29 -3.91 -8.85 3.80
N THR A 30 -2.67 -9.14 4.17
CA THR A 30 -1.64 -9.60 3.23
C THR A 30 -2.01 -10.92 2.54
N MET A 31 -2.61 -11.86 3.27
CA MET A 31 -3.05 -13.13 2.68
C MET A 31 -4.21 -12.94 1.69
N GLY A 32 -5.17 -12.06 2.01
CA GLY A 32 -6.28 -11.73 1.11
C GLY A 32 -5.80 -11.09 -0.19
N LEU A 33 -4.92 -10.09 -0.09
CA LEU A 33 -4.30 -9.42 -1.23
C LEU A 33 -3.48 -10.39 -2.08
N ARG A 34 -2.70 -11.29 -1.45
CA ARG A 34 -1.93 -12.31 -2.17
C ARG A 34 -2.82 -13.25 -2.98
N ARG A 35 -3.95 -13.69 -2.41
CA ARG A 35 -4.93 -14.54 -3.12
C ARG A 35 -5.59 -13.79 -4.27
N PHE A 36 -5.96 -12.54 -4.05
CA PHE A 36 -6.54 -11.67 -5.06
C PHE A 36 -5.58 -11.41 -6.23
N ALA A 37 -4.31 -11.13 -5.93
CA ALA A 37 -3.25 -11.00 -6.93
C ALA A 37 -3.11 -12.28 -7.76
N ALA A 38 -3.07 -13.45 -7.09
CA ALA A 38 -2.95 -14.73 -7.76
C ALA A 38 -4.13 -15.01 -8.72
N GLN A 39 -5.36 -14.71 -8.31
CA GLN A 39 -6.54 -14.85 -9.17
C GLN A 39 -6.47 -13.97 -10.43
N ARG A 40 -5.83 -12.80 -10.33
CA ARG A 40 -5.67 -11.84 -11.43
C ARG A 40 -4.36 -11.99 -12.21
N ARG A 41 -3.58 -13.05 -11.95
CA ARG A 41 -2.24 -13.30 -12.53
C ARG A 41 -1.22 -12.19 -12.23
N PHE A 42 -1.37 -11.49 -11.12
CA PHE A 42 -0.37 -10.58 -10.60
C PHE A 42 0.58 -11.31 -9.62
N LYS A 43 1.85 -10.93 -9.65
CA LYS A 43 2.84 -11.34 -8.66
C LYS A 43 2.76 -10.38 -7.47
N TYR A 44 2.68 -10.92 -6.26
CA TYR A 44 2.63 -10.14 -5.03
C TYR A 44 4.01 -10.01 -4.39
N CYS A 45 4.35 -8.81 -3.97
CA CYS A 45 5.55 -8.48 -3.22
C CYS A 45 5.18 -7.56 -2.03
N PRO A 46 5.48 -7.92 -0.79
CA PRO A 46 5.09 -7.12 0.37
C PRO A 46 5.88 -5.79 0.52
N ALA A 47 7.01 -5.66 -0.19
CA ALA A 47 7.93 -4.53 -0.07
C ALA A 47 8.33 -3.99 -1.44
N ASP A 48 8.86 -2.76 -1.44
CA ASP A 48 9.32 -2.07 -2.65
C ASP A 48 10.64 -2.64 -3.19
N ARG A 49 10.56 -3.75 -3.92
CA ARG A 49 11.76 -4.36 -4.55
C ARG A 49 12.27 -3.58 -5.77
N PHE A 50 11.45 -2.71 -6.36
CA PHE A 50 11.79 -2.01 -7.61
C PHE A 50 12.08 -0.52 -7.41
N ASN A 51 12.21 -0.07 -6.16
CA ASN A 51 12.44 1.34 -5.80
C ASN A 51 11.38 2.28 -6.38
N ILE A 52 10.14 1.79 -6.43
CA ILE A 52 8.95 2.50 -6.93
C ILE A 52 8.70 3.75 -6.10
N ALA A 53 8.92 3.70 -4.78
CA ALA A 53 8.72 4.83 -3.87
C ALA A 53 9.46 6.09 -4.33
N ARG A 54 10.72 5.92 -4.76
CA ARG A 54 11.53 7.04 -5.29
C ARG A 54 10.99 7.55 -6.62
N ARG A 55 10.52 6.67 -7.49
CA ARG A 55 10.00 7.00 -8.82
C ARG A 55 8.66 7.74 -8.76
N ILE A 56 7.77 7.34 -7.84
CA ILE A 56 6.44 7.95 -7.68
C ILE A 56 6.43 9.23 -6.86
N ALA A 57 7.47 9.50 -6.06
CA ALA A 57 7.48 10.64 -5.14
C ALA A 57 7.13 11.96 -5.84
N SER A 58 7.64 12.14 -7.07
CA SER A 58 7.36 13.33 -7.90
C SER A 58 5.99 13.34 -8.58
N ALA A 59 5.33 12.18 -8.68
CA ALA A 59 4.03 12.00 -9.31
C ALA A 59 2.86 11.99 -8.30
N LEU A 60 3.16 12.05 -7.00
CA LEU A 60 2.13 12.15 -5.97
C LEU A 60 1.45 13.52 -6.02
N PRO A 61 0.14 13.61 -5.73
CA PRO A 61 -0.63 14.84 -5.82
C PRO A 61 -0.24 15.88 -4.77
N HIS A 62 0.58 15.50 -3.79
CA HIS A 62 1.06 16.38 -2.73
C HIS A 62 2.55 16.66 -2.95
N PRO A 63 2.95 17.85 -3.43
CA PRO A 63 4.35 18.18 -3.68
C PRO A 63 5.21 18.23 -2.40
N GLN A 64 4.57 18.29 -1.22
CA GLN A 64 5.22 18.23 0.09
C GLN A 64 5.18 16.82 0.71
N ALA A 65 4.89 15.79 -0.08
CA ALA A 65 4.94 14.40 0.39
C ALA A 65 6.39 14.02 0.76
N SER A 66 6.61 13.71 2.03
CA SER A 66 7.85 13.16 2.57
C SER A 66 7.65 11.72 3.03
N GLU A 67 8.75 10.98 3.21
CA GLU A 67 8.73 9.58 3.67
C GLU A 67 7.82 8.64 2.85
N VAL A 68 7.87 8.75 1.52
CA VAL A 68 7.11 7.85 0.64
C VAL A 68 7.60 6.41 0.83
N ARG A 69 6.69 5.51 1.18
CA ARG A 69 6.90 4.07 1.32
C ARG A 69 5.91 3.32 0.46
N VAL A 70 6.37 2.27 -0.20
CA VAL A 70 5.52 1.39 -1.00
C VAL A 70 5.38 0.03 -0.31
N ARG A 71 4.14 -0.42 -0.17
CA ARG A 71 3.72 -1.68 0.45
C ARG A 71 2.74 -2.42 -0.42
N ASP A 72 2.59 -3.72 -0.16
CA ASP A 72 1.57 -4.57 -0.79
C ASP A 72 1.57 -4.46 -2.33
N LEU A 73 2.77 -4.48 -2.91
CA LEU A 73 2.99 -4.34 -4.34
C LEU A 73 2.49 -5.57 -5.09
N MET A 74 1.68 -5.34 -6.11
CA MET A 74 1.26 -6.30 -7.11
C MET A 74 1.84 -5.87 -8.43
N TYR A 75 2.40 -6.80 -9.20
CA TYR A 75 2.90 -6.48 -10.53
C TYR A 75 2.61 -7.58 -11.55
N ARG A 76 2.41 -7.17 -12.80
CA ARG A 76 2.20 -8.06 -13.93
C ARG A 76 2.93 -7.51 -15.15
N THR A 77 3.52 -8.40 -15.93
CA THR A 77 4.02 -8.11 -17.27
C THR A 77 2.92 -8.33 -18.30
N SER A 78 2.72 -7.36 -19.18
CA SER A 78 1.89 -7.43 -20.38
C SER A 78 2.76 -7.11 -21.60
N ASP A 79 2.24 -7.37 -22.81
CA ASP A 79 2.90 -6.97 -24.07
C ASP A 79 3.09 -5.45 -24.16
N ALA A 80 2.22 -4.68 -23.49
CA ALA A 80 2.30 -3.22 -23.41
C ALA A 80 3.32 -2.70 -22.38
N GLY A 81 3.82 -3.53 -21.46
CA GLY A 81 4.76 -3.10 -20.41
C GLY A 81 4.52 -3.73 -19.04
N TYR A 82 5.03 -3.05 -18.00
CA TYR A 82 4.88 -3.48 -16.61
C TYR A 82 3.74 -2.73 -15.93
N HIS A 83 2.84 -3.48 -15.30
CA HIS A 83 1.74 -2.94 -14.52
C HIS A 83 2.06 -3.12 -13.04
N TYR A 84 2.00 -2.05 -12.26
CA TYR A 84 2.26 -2.05 -10.83
C TYR A 84 1.04 -1.48 -10.10
N VAL A 85 0.53 -2.20 -9.09
CA VAL A 85 -0.52 -1.71 -8.21
C VAL A 85 -0.06 -1.92 -6.78
N PHE A 86 -0.02 -0.86 -5.98
CA PHE A 86 0.57 -0.91 -4.64
C PHE A 86 -0.06 0.10 -3.71
N THR A 87 0.20 -0.04 -2.41
CA THR A 87 -0.17 0.95 -1.40
C THR A 87 1.02 1.89 -1.18
N ALA A 88 0.83 3.18 -1.44
CA ALA A 88 1.76 4.24 -1.09
C ALA A 88 1.37 4.84 0.27
N GLU A 89 2.29 4.79 1.23
CA GLU A 89 2.21 5.52 2.49
C GLU A 89 3.14 6.74 2.37
N TYR A 90 2.66 7.94 2.68
CA TYR A 90 3.48 9.15 2.67
C TYR A 90 2.97 10.16 3.70
N VAL A 91 3.88 10.96 4.22
CA VAL A 91 3.57 12.02 5.17
C VAL A 91 3.41 13.32 4.40
N VAL A 92 2.30 14.03 4.63
CA VAL A 92 2.11 15.39 4.12
C VAL A 92 2.32 16.34 5.30
N SER A 93 3.24 17.27 5.12
CA SER A 93 3.40 18.39 6.06
C SER A 93 2.41 19.48 5.66
N GLU A 94 1.47 19.81 6.54
CA GLU A 94 0.51 20.90 6.34
C GLU A 94 0.77 22.00 7.38
N ILE A 95 0.32 23.23 7.10
CA ILE A 95 0.45 24.33 8.06
C ILE A 95 -0.40 23.98 9.30
N GLY A 96 0.26 23.63 10.40
CA GLY A 96 -0.38 23.19 11.65
C GLY A 96 -0.13 21.73 12.06
N GLY A 97 0.58 20.93 11.24
CA GLY A 97 0.99 19.58 11.64
C GLY A 97 1.32 18.65 10.48
N ALA A 98 1.92 17.50 10.79
CA ALA A 98 2.19 16.44 9.82
C ALA A 98 1.10 15.36 9.88
N ARG A 99 0.61 14.92 8.71
CA ARG A 99 -0.38 13.84 8.61
C ARG A 99 0.16 12.71 7.74
N SER A 100 0.12 11.49 8.27
CA SER A 100 0.39 10.28 7.49
C SER A 100 -0.85 9.90 6.65
N LEU A 101 -0.64 9.68 5.36
CA LEU A 101 -1.65 9.27 4.38
C LEU A 101 -1.27 7.94 3.75
N ASN A 102 -2.24 7.04 3.65
CA ASN A 102 -2.11 5.76 2.96
C ASN A 102 -3.06 5.75 1.77
N ARG A 103 -2.55 5.51 0.56
CA ARG A 103 -3.33 5.46 -0.69
C ARG A 103 -2.94 4.29 -1.56
N VAL A 104 -3.91 3.61 -2.16
CA VAL A 104 -3.62 2.63 -3.22
C VAL A 104 -3.39 3.39 -4.53
N VAL A 105 -2.30 3.04 -5.21
CA VAL A 105 -1.81 3.66 -6.42
C VAL A 105 -1.60 2.58 -7.47
N ALA A 106 -2.07 2.81 -8.69
CA ALA A 106 -1.73 2.03 -9.86
C ALA A 106 -0.78 2.85 -10.75
N CYS A 107 0.27 2.20 -11.24
CA CYS A 107 1.23 2.77 -12.16
C CYS A 107 1.45 1.84 -13.34
N THR A 108 1.47 2.39 -14.54
CA THR A 108 1.82 1.67 -15.75
C THR A 108 3.16 2.17 -16.26
N ASP A 109 4.08 1.24 -16.49
CA ASP A 109 5.41 1.48 -17.07
C ASP A 109 5.38 1.16 -18.57
N GLU A 110 6.01 2.05 -19.34
CA GLU A 110 6.21 1.96 -20.79
C GLU A 110 7.23 0.84 -21.17
N PRO A 111 7.40 0.49 -22.46
CA PRO A 111 7.68 -0.86 -22.95
C PRO A 111 8.93 -1.57 -22.37
N PRO A 112 8.94 -2.92 -22.40
CA PRO A 112 10.01 -3.73 -21.82
C PRO A 112 11.38 -3.37 -22.42
N GLY A 113 12.36 -3.13 -21.56
CA GLY A 113 13.76 -2.85 -21.96
C GLY A 113 14.24 -1.42 -21.69
N ARG A 114 13.38 -0.51 -21.22
CA ARG A 114 13.80 0.80 -20.71
C ARG A 114 13.50 0.92 -19.22
N SER A 115 14.51 1.28 -18.43
CA SER A 115 14.28 1.78 -17.07
C SER A 115 13.68 3.16 -17.18
N CYS A 116 12.36 3.27 -17.23
CA CYS A 116 11.72 4.58 -17.21
C CYS A 116 11.96 5.23 -15.84
N GLU A 117 12.61 6.39 -15.80
CA GLU A 117 12.78 7.15 -14.55
C GLU A 117 11.44 7.64 -13.98
N ARG A 118 10.40 7.69 -14.81
CA ARG A 118 9.03 8.11 -14.46
C ARG A 118 7.99 7.15 -15.01
N PHE A 119 6.89 6.98 -14.29
CA PHE A 119 5.73 6.22 -14.74
C PHE A 119 4.96 7.01 -15.80
N ALA A 120 4.48 6.32 -16.84
CA ALA A 120 3.71 6.93 -17.92
C ALA A 120 2.32 7.39 -17.42
N LYS A 121 1.73 6.62 -16.51
CA LYS A 121 0.44 6.93 -15.89
C LYS A 121 0.46 6.54 -14.42
N VAL A 122 -0.03 7.43 -13.56
CA VAL A 122 -0.22 7.20 -12.14
C VAL A 122 -1.68 7.48 -11.80
N GLU A 123 -2.39 6.45 -11.36
CA GLU A 123 -3.78 6.54 -10.90
C GLU A 123 -3.84 6.27 -9.40
N ILE A 124 -4.71 7.00 -8.70
CA ILE A 124 -4.83 6.93 -7.25
C ILE A 124 -6.27 6.56 -6.93
N ALA A 125 -6.46 5.49 -6.14
CA ALA A 125 -7.78 5.05 -5.74
C ALA A 125 -8.47 6.07 -4.81
N ASP A 126 -9.80 6.05 -4.83
CA ASP A 126 -10.60 6.81 -3.88
C ASP A 126 -10.40 6.27 -2.45
N ARG A 127 -10.18 7.18 -1.52
CA ARG A 127 -9.93 6.88 -0.10
C ARG A 127 -11.19 6.46 0.64
N SER A 128 -12.37 6.79 0.12
CA SER A 128 -13.65 6.52 0.78
C SER A 128 -13.94 5.01 0.89
N SER A 129 -13.37 4.20 -0.01
CA SER A 129 -13.58 2.76 -0.07
C SER A 129 -12.59 1.98 0.82
N PRO A 130 -12.98 0.80 1.35
CA PRO A 130 -12.07 -0.17 1.95
C PRO A 130 -10.88 -0.50 1.05
N LEU A 131 -9.71 -0.77 1.63
CA LEU A 131 -8.47 -1.02 0.88
C LEU A 131 -8.63 -2.11 -0.21
N PHE A 132 -9.36 -3.18 0.08
CA PHE A 132 -9.62 -4.23 -0.91
C PHE A 132 -10.41 -3.73 -2.12
N GLU A 133 -11.42 -2.88 -1.91
CA GLU A 133 -12.20 -2.26 -2.98
C GLU A 133 -11.37 -1.27 -3.79
N GLN A 134 -10.42 -0.57 -3.16
CA GLN A 134 -9.47 0.29 -3.87
C GLN A 134 -8.62 -0.50 -4.87
N TYR A 135 -8.07 -1.66 -4.45
CA TYR A 135 -7.35 -2.57 -5.36
C TYR A 135 -8.27 -3.12 -6.45
N ALA A 136 -9.49 -3.51 -6.10
CA ALA A 136 -10.45 -4.05 -7.07
C ALA A 136 -10.88 -3.01 -8.11
N GLY A 137 -11.08 -1.75 -7.70
CA GLY A 137 -11.42 -0.63 -8.58
C GLY A 137 -10.32 -0.36 -9.60
N LEU A 138 -9.07 -0.21 -9.14
CA LEU A 138 -7.93 0.06 -10.01
C LEU A 138 -7.67 -1.09 -11.00
N LEU A 139 -7.73 -2.35 -10.55
CA LEU A 139 -7.56 -3.50 -11.45
C LEU A 139 -8.72 -3.69 -12.44
N LYS A 140 -9.92 -3.17 -12.14
CA LYS A 140 -11.07 -3.19 -13.06
C LYS A 140 -10.91 -2.15 -14.16
N ILE A 141 -10.38 -0.97 -13.83
CA ILE A 141 -10.07 0.10 -14.81
C ILE A 141 -9.03 -0.39 -15.81
N GLU A 142 -8.06 -1.20 -15.36
CA GLU A 142 -6.99 -1.75 -16.20
C GLU A 142 -7.42 -2.98 -17.03
N SER A 143 -8.69 -3.38 -16.96
CA SER A 143 -9.27 -4.45 -17.79
C SER A 143 -10.22 -3.89 -18.86
N PRO A 144 -9.81 -3.03 -19.80
CA PRO A 144 -10.54 -2.91 -21.05
C PRO A 144 -10.24 -4.15 -21.91
N THR A 145 -11.29 -4.59 -22.57
CA THR A 145 -11.46 -5.79 -23.40
C THR A 145 -10.34 -6.04 -24.41
#